data_AF-A0A538A5X3-F1
#
_entry.id   AF-A0A538A5X3-F1
#
_cell.length_a   1.000
_cell.length_b   1.000
_cell.length_c   1.000
_cell.angle_alpha   90.00
_cell.angle_beta   90.00
_cell.angle_gamma   90.00
#
_symmetry.space_group_name_H-M   'P 1'
#
loop_
_entity.id
_entity.type
_entity.pdbx_description
1 polymer ?
#
loop_
_entity_poly.entity_id
_entity_poly.type
_entity_poly.pdbx_seq_one_letter_code
_entity_poly.pdbx_strand_id
1 'polypeptide(L)'
;MLAAVKACGPGAMLSHQSAGELWGLLPTCPGPIHVKVSVQRHPRSVRGISVHRSRTIHAADATHRDRIPVTTALRTVLDLRRVLPRKQWEAVVDQARGKGVPVDDLIDEAPTRSVLERRFLRLCRCHRIPAPKVNVRIGRFVVDFLWPEHRIVVEVDGYEFHGGRQSFEADRERDAELAVQGYRVLRFTYRQVTEEPAKVAARLSALLG
;
A
#
# COMPACT_ATOMS: atom_id res chain seq x y z
N MET A 1 0.90 -1.99 -25.41
CA MET A 1 1.25 -2.02 -23.97
C MET A 1 2.37 -3.00 -23.63
N LEU A 2 2.28 -4.30 -23.98
CA LEU A 2 3.32 -5.29 -23.62
C LEU A 2 4.74 -4.95 -24.16
N ALA A 3 4.84 -4.50 -25.42
CA ALA A 3 6.11 -4.10 -26.02
C ALA A 3 6.78 -2.95 -25.26
N ALA A 4 6.00 -1.99 -24.77
CA ALA A 4 6.49 -0.87 -23.98
C ALA A 4 7.05 -1.32 -22.63
N VAL A 5 6.35 -2.23 -21.94
CA VAL A 5 6.84 -2.81 -20.68
C VAL A 5 8.15 -3.58 -20.91
N LYS A 6 8.23 -4.41 -21.96
CA LYS A 6 9.45 -5.14 -22.31
C LYS A 6 10.63 -4.21 -22.65
N ALA A 7 10.37 -3.11 -23.35
CA ALA A 7 11.39 -2.12 -23.69
C ALA A 7 12.00 -1.42 -22.46
N CYS A 8 11.25 -1.34 -21.35
CA CYS A 8 11.73 -0.80 -20.08
C CYS A 8 12.52 -1.82 -19.23
N GLY A 9 12.62 -3.07 -19.67
CA GLY A 9 13.45 -4.10 -19.05
C GLY A 9 12.77 -4.89 -17.91
N PRO A 10 13.50 -5.85 -17.32
CA PRO A 10 12.96 -6.73 -16.27
C PRO A 10 12.45 -5.98 -15.04
N GLY A 11 11.28 -6.36 -14.55
CA GLY A 11 10.62 -5.73 -13.39
C GLY A 11 9.83 -4.46 -13.71
N ALA A 12 9.80 -4.02 -14.98
CA ALA A 12 8.89 -2.98 -15.42
C ALA A 12 7.44 -3.49 -15.43
N MET A 13 6.50 -2.61 -15.14
CA MET A 13 5.07 -2.91 -15.19
C MET A 13 4.26 -1.72 -15.68
N LEU A 14 3.14 -1.99 -16.34
CA LEU A 14 2.18 -0.97 -16.74
C LEU A 14 1.58 -0.31 -15.48
N SER A 15 1.36 1.00 -15.51
CA SER A 15 0.86 1.77 -14.36
C SER A 15 0.03 2.99 -14.80
N HIS A 16 -0.52 3.73 -13.82
CA HIS A 16 -1.27 4.98 -14.03
C HIS A 16 -2.31 4.87 -15.16
N GLN A 17 -2.35 5.82 -16.10
CA GLN A 17 -3.35 5.89 -17.17
C GLN A 17 -3.42 4.60 -17.97
N SER A 18 -2.29 4.07 -18.45
CA SER A 18 -2.28 2.84 -19.25
C SER A 18 -2.71 1.60 -18.47
N ALA A 19 -2.42 1.53 -17.16
CA ALA A 19 -3.01 0.48 -16.32
C ALA A 19 -4.51 0.69 -16.13
N GLY A 20 -4.97 1.93 -15.94
CA GLY A 20 -6.39 2.28 -15.83
C GLY A 20 -7.17 1.85 -17.07
N GLU A 21 -6.61 2.06 -18.26
CA GLU A 21 -7.16 1.57 -19.53
C GLU A 21 -7.23 0.03 -19.55
N LEU A 22 -6.15 -0.66 -19.19
CA LEU A 22 -6.10 -2.14 -19.18
C LEU A 22 -7.10 -2.77 -18.18
N TRP A 23 -7.35 -2.08 -17.06
CA TRP A 23 -8.37 -2.47 -16.08
C TRP A 23 -9.79 -2.05 -16.48
N GLY A 24 -9.96 -1.28 -17.56
CA GLY A 24 -11.23 -0.71 -17.99
C GLY A 24 -11.79 0.31 -16.99
N LEU A 25 -10.92 1.00 -16.26
CA LEU A 25 -11.25 2.08 -15.32
C LEU A 25 -11.21 3.46 -15.97
N LEU A 26 -10.44 3.59 -17.06
CA LEU A 26 -10.35 4.77 -17.90
C LEU A 26 -10.70 4.40 -19.34
N PRO A 27 -11.27 5.34 -20.11
CA PRO A 27 -11.38 5.18 -21.55
C PRO A 27 -9.98 5.11 -22.17
N THR A 28 -9.85 4.37 -23.26
CA THR A 28 -8.60 4.33 -24.05
C THR A 28 -8.38 5.67 -24.73
N CYS A 29 -7.25 6.32 -24.45
CA CYS A 29 -6.91 7.60 -25.05
C CYS A 29 -5.54 7.55 -25.74
N PRO A 30 -5.37 8.25 -26.88
CA PRO A 30 -4.05 8.42 -27.48
C PRO A 30 -3.12 9.15 -26.51
N GLY A 31 -1.93 8.59 -26.27
CA GLY A 31 -0.97 9.17 -25.33
C GLY A 31 0.25 8.28 -25.11
N PRO A 32 1.21 8.74 -24.30
CA PRO A 32 2.35 7.90 -23.94
C PRO A 32 1.89 6.70 -23.10
N ILE A 33 2.60 5.57 -23.23
CA ILE A 33 2.36 4.39 -22.40
C ILE A 33 3.03 4.59 -21.05
N HIS A 34 2.27 4.51 -19.97
CA HIS A 34 2.74 4.73 -18.62
C HIS A 34 3.28 3.43 -18.01
N VAL A 35 4.57 3.42 -17.71
CA VAL A 35 5.29 2.27 -17.14
C VAL A 35 5.94 2.67 -15.83
N LYS A 36 5.85 1.83 -14.81
CA LYS A 36 6.54 1.99 -13.54
C LYS A 36 7.75 1.06 -13.45
N VAL A 37 8.86 1.60 -12.95
CA VAL A 37 10.12 0.89 -12.70
C VAL A 37 10.70 1.27 -11.35
N SER A 38 11.53 0.40 -10.77
CA SER A 38 12.30 0.72 -9.57
C SER A 38 13.25 1.89 -9.83
N VAL A 39 13.44 2.79 -8.86
CA VAL A 39 14.38 3.93 -8.96
C VAL A 39 15.83 3.52 -9.22
N GLN A 40 16.21 2.30 -8.85
CA GLN A 40 17.56 1.76 -9.10
C GLN A 40 17.79 1.40 -10.58
N ARG A 41 16.76 1.58 -11.43
CA ARG A 41 16.82 1.30 -12.86
C ARG A 41 16.78 2.58 -13.67
N HIS A 42 17.59 2.61 -14.71
CA HIS A 42 17.65 3.67 -15.71
C HIS A 42 17.34 3.08 -17.09
N PRO A 43 16.07 2.76 -17.39
CA PRO A 43 15.70 2.29 -18.72
C PRO A 43 16.02 3.37 -19.75
N ARG A 44 16.39 2.95 -20.97
CA ARG A 44 16.57 3.87 -22.08
C ARG A 44 15.27 4.64 -22.31
N SER A 45 15.40 5.94 -22.62
CA SER A 45 14.25 6.74 -23.03
C SER A 45 13.72 6.21 -24.36
N VAL A 46 12.44 5.88 -24.40
CA VAL A 46 11.76 5.41 -25.61
C VAL A 46 10.63 6.39 -25.92
N ARG A 47 10.59 6.90 -27.14
CA ARG A 47 9.54 7.80 -27.61
C ARG A 47 8.17 7.12 -27.43
N GLY A 48 7.22 7.83 -26.83
CA GLY A 48 5.88 7.31 -26.56
C GLY A 48 5.76 6.47 -25.29
N ILE A 49 6.78 6.44 -24.41
CA ILE A 49 6.72 5.80 -23.09
C ILE A 49 7.00 6.83 -22.00
N SER A 50 6.13 6.91 -20.99
CA SER A 50 6.32 7.70 -19.79
C SER A 50 6.72 6.78 -18.63
N VAL A 51 7.96 6.95 -18.15
CA VAL A 51 8.53 6.12 -17.08
C VAL A 51 8.36 6.79 -15.72
N HIS A 52 7.63 6.11 -14.82
CA HIS A 52 7.44 6.49 -13.43
C HIS A 52 8.41 5.71 -12.55
N ARG A 53 9.20 6.42 -11.75
CA ARG A 53 10.18 5.78 -10.87
C ARG A 53 9.65 5.74 -9.44
N SER A 54 9.72 4.59 -8.80
CA SER A 54 9.35 4.45 -7.39
C SER A 54 10.48 3.80 -6.60
N ARG A 55 10.75 4.34 -5.40
CA ARG A 55 11.72 3.75 -4.47
C ARG A 55 11.31 2.33 -4.07
N THR A 56 10.01 2.08 -4.05
CA THR A 56 9.42 0.86 -3.52
C THR A 56 8.29 0.40 -4.44
N ILE A 57 8.51 -0.72 -5.11
CA ILE A 57 7.47 -1.44 -5.87
C ILE A 57 7.24 -2.75 -5.11
N HIS A 58 6.21 -2.79 -4.28
CA HIS A 58 5.88 -3.99 -3.55
C HIS A 58 5.36 -5.06 -4.52
N ALA A 59 5.81 -6.31 -4.36
CA ALA A 59 5.33 -7.42 -5.17
C ALA A 59 3.80 -7.57 -5.13
N ALA A 60 3.18 -7.25 -3.99
CA ALA A 60 1.73 -7.27 -3.82
C ALA A 60 0.97 -6.18 -4.58
N ASP A 61 1.67 -5.13 -5.01
CA ASP A 61 1.12 -4.08 -5.86
C ASP A 61 1.26 -4.40 -7.35
N ALA A 62 1.86 -5.56 -7.69
CA ALA A 62 2.07 -6.03 -9.05
C ALA A 62 1.24 -7.29 -9.32
N THR A 63 0.74 -7.41 -10.55
CA THR A 63 0.03 -8.59 -11.06
C THR A 63 0.21 -8.70 -12.57
N HIS A 64 -0.43 -9.69 -13.18
CA HIS A 64 -0.48 -9.83 -14.63
C HIS A 64 -1.93 -9.75 -15.11
N ARG A 65 -2.15 -9.01 -16.20
CA ARG A 65 -3.42 -8.98 -16.92
C ARG A 65 -3.13 -9.08 -18.41
N ASP A 66 -3.77 -10.01 -19.11
CA ASP A 66 -3.51 -10.31 -20.52
C ASP A 66 -2.01 -10.57 -20.83
N ARG A 67 -1.33 -11.25 -19.88
CA ARG A 67 0.12 -11.52 -19.89
C ARG A 67 1.01 -10.27 -19.82
N ILE A 68 0.45 -9.12 -19.45
CA ILE A 68 1.16 -7.86 -19.25
C ILE A 68 1.40 -7.66 -17.75
N PRO A 69 2.66 -7.50 -17.30
CA PRO A 69 2.94 -7.05 -15.93
C PRO A 69 2.31 -5.67 -15.71
N VAL A 70 1.47 -5.53 -14.70
CA VAL A 70 0.69 -4.31 -14.41
C VAL A 70 0.53 -4.13 -12.91
N THR A 71 0.35 -2.89 -12.45
CA THR A 71 -0.07 -2.66 -11.06
C THR A 71 -1.45 -3.27 -10.79
N THR A 72 -1.70 -3.73 -9.56
CA THR A 72 -3.04 -4.19 -9.16
C THR A 72 -4.09 -3.09 -9.39
N ALA A 73 -5.35 -3.45 -9.56
CA ALA A 73 -6.41 -2.46 -9.79
C ALA A 73 -6.45 -1.39 -8.67
N LEU A 74 -6.32 -1.81 -7.40
CA LEU A 74 -6.27 -0.87 -6.27
C LEU A 74 -5.05 0.06 -6.36
N ARG A 75 -3.86 -0.48 -6.66
CA ARG A 75 -2.66 0.34 -6.82
C ARG A 75 -2.79 1.32 -7.97
N THR A 76 -3.44 0.90 -9.07
CA THR A 76 -3.71 1.74 -10.23
C THR A 76 -4.59 2.93 -9.85
N VAL A 77 -5.69 2.71 -9.11
CA VAL A 77 -6.56 3.79 -8.62
C VAL A 77 -5.78 4.78 -7.74
N LEU A 78 -4.87 4.29 -6.88
CA LEU A 78 -4.01 5.12 -6.05
C LEU A 78 -2.99 5.96 -6.85
N ASP A 79 -2.36 5.36 -7.86
CA ASP A 79 -1.43 6.04 -8.74
C ASP A 79 -2.15 7.15 -9.54
N LEU A 80 -3.38 6.87 -10.00
CA LEU A 80 -4.22 7.83 -10.72
C LEU A 80 -4.63 9.04 -9.88
N ARG A 81 -4.81 8.88 -8.56
CA ARG A 81 -5.11 10.00 -7.64
C ARG A 81 -4.09 11.15 -7.73
N ARG A 82 -2.84 10.84 -8.07
CA ARG A 82 -1.75 11.81 -8.11
C ARG A 82 -1.67 12.59 -9.42
N VAL A 83 -2.32 12.09 -10.48
CA VAL A 83 -2.16 12.61 -11.84
C VAL A 83 -3.49 13.02 -12.49
N LEU A 84 -4.63 12.63 -11.92
CA LEU A 84 -5.94 13.02 -12.39
C LEU A 84 -6.57 14.12 -11.52
N PRO A 85 -7.36 15.03 -12.11
CA PRO A 85 -8.26 15.90 -11.37
C PRO A 85 -9.22 15.09 -10.48
N ARG A 86 -9.56 15.62 -9.30
CA ARG A 86 -10.39 14.93 -8.29
C ARG A 86 -11.66 14.31 -8.88
N LYS A 87 -12.42 15.08 -9.67
CA LYS A 87 -13.67 14.62 -10.30
C LYS A 87 -13.48 13.41 -11.22
N GLN A 88 -12.38 13.37 -11.97
CA GLN A 88 -12.06 12.21 -12.83
C GLN A 88 -11.61 11.01 -12.00
N TRP A 89 -10.87 11.24 -10.92
CA TRP A 89 -10.46 10.18 -10.00
C TRP A 89 -11.66 9.56 -9.26
N GLU A 90 -12.65 10.35 -8.85
CA GLU A 90 -13.90 9.84 -8.25
C GLU A 90 -14.65 8.92 -9.23
N ALA A 91 -14.75 9.30 -10.51
CA ALA A 91 -15.33 8.42 -11.53
C ALA A 91 -14.54 7.10 -11.69
N VAL A 92 -13.21 7.13 -11.62
CA VAL A 92 -12.35 5.93 -11.61
C VAL A 92 -12.64 5.05 -10.40
N VAL A 93 -12.85 5.65 -9.23
CA VAL A 93 -13.22 4.94 -8.00
C VAL A 93 -14.57 4.26 -8.16
N ASP A 94 -15.58 4.93 -8.72
CA ASP A 94 -16.90 4.34 -8.97
C ASP A 94 -16.83 3.17 -9.97
N GLN A 95 -16.04 3.32 -11.04
CA GLN A 95 -15.80 2.22 -12.00
C GLN A 95 -15.09 1.04 -11.33
N ALA A 96 -14.09 1.30 -10.48
CA ALA A 96 -13.36 0.26 -9.76
C ALA A 96 -14.28 -0.47 -8.78
N ARG A 97 -15.13 0.26 -8.05
CA ARG A 97 -16.18 -0.27 -7.18
C ARG A 97 -17.13 -1.19 -7.94
N GLY A 98 -17.64 -0.75 -9.08
CA GLY A 98 -18.52 -1.56 -9.93
C GLY A 98 -17.88 -2.86 -10.44
N LYS A 99 -16.55 -2.91 -10.48
CA LYS A 99 -15.75 -4.10 -10.84
C LYS A 99 -15.29 -4.93 -9.64
N GLY A 100 -15.78 -4.65 -8.44
CA GLY A 100 -15.43 -5.38 -7.22
C GLY A 100 -14.03 -5.08 -6.66
N VAL A 101 -13.39 -4.00 -7.11
CA VAL A 101 -12.12 -3.55 -6.51
C VAL A 101 -12.44 -2.96 -5.14
N PRO A 102 -11.73 -3.33 -4.06
CA PRO A 102 -12.00 -2.84 -2.71
C PRO A 102 -11.49 -1.40 -2.54
N VAL A 103 -12.15 -0.44 -3.18
CA VAL A 103 -11.80 0.99 -3.19
C VAL A 103 -12.46 1.79 -2.06
N ASP A 104 -13.35 1.18 -1.28
CA ASP A 104 -13.95 1.80 -0.10
C ASP A 104 -12.90 2.36 0.87
N ASP A 105 -11.78 1.65 0.99
CA ASP A 105 -10.62 2.06 1.80
C ASP A 105 -9.91 3.31 1.26
N LEU A 106 -10.16 3.72 0.01
CA LEU A 106 -9.50 4.86 -0.61
C LEU A 106 -10.19 6.20 -0.32
N ILE A 107 -11.48 6.14 0.02
CA ILE A 107 -12.38 7.29 0.19
C ILE A 107 -12.43 7.75 1.65
N ASP A 108 -12.15 6.86 2.61
CA ASP A 108 -12.11 7.21 4.04
C ASP A 108 -11.00 8.24 4.33
N GLU A 109 -11.41 9.44 4.74
CA GLU A 109 -10.58 10.54 5.23
C GLU A 109 -10.00 10.27 6.63
N ALA A 110 -9.47 9.07 6.87
CA ALA A 110 -8.67 8.83 8.06
C ALA A 110 -7.30 9.52 7.89
N PRO A 111 -6.76 10.20 8.93
CA PRO A 111 -5.42 10.80 8.93
C PRO A 111 -4.32 9.72 9.04
N THR A 112 -4.41 8.69 8.22
CA THR A 112 -3.46 7.58 8.13
C THR A 112 -2.50 7.81 6.97
N ARG A 113 -1.21 7.62 7.23
CA ARG A 113 -0.11 7.99 6.34
C ARG A 113 0.07 7.01 5.18
N SER A 114 -0.49 5.81 5.26
CA SER A 114 -0.37 4.76 4.25
C SER A 114 -1.68 4.02 3.91
N VAL A 115 -1.67 3.32 2.77
CA VAL A 115 -2.77 2.42 2.34
C VAL A 115 -2.88 1.20 3.28
N LEU A 116 -1.75 0.76 3.83
CA LEU A 116 -1.70 -0.38 4.73
C LEU A 116 -2.36 -0.07 6.07
N GLU A 117 -2.13 1.13 6.61
CA GLU A 117 -2.84 1.61 7.81
C GLU A 117 -4.37 1.59 7.63
N ARG A 118 -4.86 2.05 6.47
CA ARG A 118 -6.31 2.04 6.19
C ARG A 118 -6.89 0.64 6.12
N ARG A 119 -6.17 -0.28 5.48
CA ARG A 119 -6.57 -1.70 5.44
C ARG A 119 -6.59 -2.31 6.84
N PHE A 120 -5.65 -1.94 7.70
CA PHE A 120 -5.64 -2.39 9.09
C PHE A 120 -6.83 -1.84 9.89
N LEU A 121 -7.19 -0.56 9.72
CA LEU A 121 -8.41 0.00 10.31
C LEU A 121 -9.68 -0.72 9.82
N ARG A 122 -9.76 -1.06 8.53
CA ARG A 122 -10.88 -1.86 8.00
C ARG A 122 -10.91 -3.25 8.60
N LEU A 123 -9.76 -3.92 8.70
CA LEU A 123 -9.64 -5.21 9.37
C LEU A 123 -10.21 -5.14 10.79
N CYS A 124 -9.84 -4.11 11.56
CA CYS A 124 -10.37 -3.91 12.91
C CYS A 124 -11.91 -3.79 12.90
N ARG A 125 -12.46 -2.95 12.02
CA ARG A 125 -13.92 -2.79 11.86
C ARG A 125 -14.62 -4.09 11.47
N CYS A 126 -14.14 -4.79 10.44
CA CYS A 126 -14.74 -6.02 9.92
C CYS A 126 -14.74 -7.17 10.94
N HIS A 127 -13.71 -7.23 11.79
CA HIS A 127 -13.58 -8.27 12.82
C HIS A 127 -14.02 -7.81 14.21
N ARG A 128 -14.67 -6.64 14.34
CA ARG A 128 -15.15 -6.08 15.61
C ARG A 128 -14.06 -5.91 16.67
N ILE A 129 -12.84 -5.62 16.23
CA ILE A 129 -11.76 -5.19 17.11
C ILE A 129 -12.05 -3.74 17.53
N PRO A 130 -11.90 -3.38 18.82
CA PRO A 130 -12.03 -2.00 19.26
C PRO A 130 -11.19 -1.05 18.40
N ALA A 131 -11.69 0.14 18.10
CA ALA A 131 -10.97 1.08 17.25
C ALA A 131 -9.66 1.56 17.93
N PRO A 132 -8.49 1.43 17.27
CA PRO A 132 -7.24 1.96 17.82
C PRO A 132 -7.17 3.49 17.65
N LYS A 133 -6.38 4.13 18.50
CA LYS A 133 -5.85 5.47 18.20
C LYS A 133 -4.78 5.34 17.12
N VAL A 134 -4.75 6.27 16.16
CA VAL A 134 -3.82 6.23 15.01
C VAL A 134 -2.70 7.25 15.16
N ASN A 135 -1.51 6.92 14.64
CA ASN A 135 -0.37 7.84 14.53
C ASN A 135 -0.03 8.55 15.86
N VAL A 136 -0.02 7.80 16.97
CA VAL A 136 0.13 8.35 18.32
C VAL A 136 1.61 8.55 18.64
N ARG A 137 1.95 9.71 19.24
CA ARG A 137 3.29 9.98 19.76
C ARG A 137 3.49 9.29 21.11
N ILE A 138 4.52 8.43 21.23
CA ILE A 138 4.97 7.84 22.49
C ILE A 138 6.46 8.16 22.65
N GLY A 139 6.79 9.06 23.58
CA GLY A 139 8.13 9.60 23.71
C GLY A 139 8.61 10.23 22.38
N ARG A 140 9.72 9.71 21.85
CA ARG A 140 10.31 10.16 20.58
C ARG A 140 9.73 9.47 19.33
N PHE A 141 8.84 8.49 19.50
CA PHE A 141 8.30 7.69 18.39
C PHE A 141 6.87 8.12 18.05
N VAL A 142 6.49 7.90 16.79
CA VAL A 142 5.10 7.93 16.35
C VAL A 142 4.77 6.51 15.93
N VAL A 143 3.79 5.89 16.59
CA VAL A 143 3.35 4.52 16.32
C VAL A 143 2.08 4.53 15.46
N ASP A 144 1.93 3.56 14.58
CA ASP A 144 0.80 3.50 13.65
C ASP A 144 -0.54 3.36 14.38
N PHE A 145 -0.61 2.43 15.35
CA PHE A 145 -1.84 2.12 16.10
C PHE A 145 -1.56 1.87 17.59
N LEU A 146 -2.48 2.35 18.42
CA LEU A 146 -2.40 2.20 19.87
C LEU A 146 -3.78 1.90 20.48
N TRP A 147 -3.83 0.87 21.33
CA TRP A 147 -4.88 0.68 22.34
C TRP A 147 -4.32 1.05 23.72
N PRO A 148 -4.58 2.27 24.23
CA PRO A 148 -3.91 2.78 25.44
C PRO A 148 -4.22 1.96 26.70
N GLU A 149 -5.48 1.56 26.86
CA GLU A 149 -5.94 0.80 28.03
C GLU A 149 -5.27 -0.56 28.13
N HIS A 150 -4.95 -1.16 26.98
CA HIS A 150 -4.32 -2.48 26.88
C HIS A 150 -2.79 -2.39 26.75
N ARG A 151 -2.25 -1.18 26.60
CA ARG A 151 -0.84 -0.92 26.27
C ARG A 151 -0.34 -1.72 25.07
N ILE A 152 -1.18 -1.86 24.05
CA ILE A 152 -0.83 -2.56 22.80
C ILE A 152 -0.53 -1.54 21.72
N VAL A 153 0.68 -1.62 21.19
CA VAL A 153 1.11 -0.91 19.99
C VAL A 153 1.08 -1.88 18.82
N VAL A 154 0.53 -1.45 17.69
CA VAL A 154 0.67 -2.16 16.41
C VAL A 154 1.35 -1.25 15.42
N GLU A 155 2.40 -1.75 14.78
CA GLU A 155 3.03 -1.16 13.59
C GLU A 155 2.68 -2.02 12.37
N VAL A 156 2.34 -1.39 11.25
CA VAL A 156 2.05 -2.10 10.00
C VAL A 156 3.14 -1.83 8.97
N ASP A 157 4.02 -2.82 8.81
CA ASP A 157 5.18 -2.70 7.95
C ASP A 157 4.80 -3.03 6.50
N GLY A 158 4.76 -1.98 5.67
CA GLY A 158 4.73 -2.11 4.23
C GLY A 158 6.08 -2.59 3.70
N TYR A 159 6.43 -3.86 3.92
CA TYR A 159 7.54 -4.61 3.30
C TYR A 159 8.69 -3.75 2.70
N GLU A 160 9.40 -2.99 3.55
CA GLU A 160 10.69 -2.36 3.21
C GLU A 160 11.83 -3.15 3.87
N PHE A 161 11.87 -4.47 3.66
CA PHE A 161 13.09 -5.25 3.93
C PHE A 161 14.09 -5.10 2.78
N HIS A 162 14.62 -3.88 2.65
CA HIS A 162 16.05 -3.67 2.39
C HIS A 162 16.64 -2.81 3.51
N GLY A 163 16.27 -3.15 4.73
CA GLY A 163 16.87 -2.60 5.91
C GLY A 163 18.20 -3.30 6.18
N GLY A 164 19.32 -2.64 5.93
CA GLY A 164 20.62 -3.12 6.40
C GLY A 164 20.61 -3.26 7.93
N ARG A 165 21.63 -3.93 8.48
CA ARG A 165 21.80 -4.21 9.92
C ARG A 165 21.42 -3.04 10.83
N GLN A 166 21.79 -1.82 10.45
CA GLN A 166 21.49 -0.59 11.20
C GLN A 166 19.99 -0.30 11.40
N SER A 167 19.15 -0.55 10.39
CA SER A 167 17.70 -0.34 10.51
C SER A 167 17.03 -1.39 11.39
N PHE A 168 17.51 -2.63 11.32
CA PHE A 168 17.06 -3.71 12.19
C PHE A 168 17.42 -3.41 13.66
N GLU A 169 18.64 -2.93 13.91
CA GLU A 169 19.09 -2.51 15.23
C GLU A 169 18.25 -1.32 15.75
N ALA A 170 17.96 -0.33 14.90
CA ALA A 170 17.11 0.81 15.28
C ALA A 170 15.65 0.40 15.61
N ASP A 171 15.07 -0.55 14.86
CA ASP A 171 13.75 -1.09 15.15
C ASP A 171 13.73 -1.88 16.46
N ARG A 172 14.78 -2.65 16.76
CA ARG A 172 14.94 -3.37 18.03
C ARG A 172 15.07 -2.42 19.21
N GLU A 173 15.85 -1.35 19.07
CA GLU A 173 15.99 -0.32 20.10
C GLU A 173 14.64 0.36 20.36
N ARG A 174 13.89 0.70 19.30
CA ARG A 174 12.54 1.24 19.43
C ARG A 174 11.61 0.28 20.18
N ASP A 175 11.59 -0.99 19.79
CA ASP A 175 10.74 -2.00 20.42
C ASP A 175 11.11 -2.14 21.92
N ALA A 176 12.40 -2.11 22.26
CA ALA A 176 12.90 -2.16 23.64
C ALA A 176 12.48 -0.94 24.47
N GLU A 177 12.60 0.28 23.93
CA GLU A 177 12.17 1.51 24.61
C GLU A 177 10.66 1.53 24.89
N LEU A 178 9.85 1.03 23.96
CA LEU A 178 8.41 0.89 24.16
C LEU A 178 8.11 -0.18 25.21
N ALA A 179 8.86 -1.29 25.22
CA ALA A 179 8.73 -2.34 26.23
C ALA A 179 9.09 -1.86 27.65
N VAL A 180 10.13 -1.04 27.81
CA VAL A 180 10.48 -0.40 29.10
C VAL A 180 9.33 0.47 29.62
N GLN A 181 8.57 1.10 28.71
CA GLN A 181 7.38 1.88 29.05
C GLN A 181 6.13 1.00 29.28
N GLY A 182 6.28 -0.33 29.23
CA GLY A 182 5.22 -1.31 29.46
C GLY A 182 4.30 -1.53 28.26
N TYR A 183 4.68 -1.10 27.06
CA TYR A 183 3.94 -1.38 25.84
C TYR A 183 4.34 -2.73 25.25
N ARG A 184 3.34 -3.49 24.79
CA ARG A 184 3.56 -4.64 23.92
C ARG A 184 3.45 -4.22 22.47
N VAL A 185 4.55 -4.33 21.73
CA VAL A 185 4.62 -3.99 20.30
C VAL A 185 4.35 -5.24 19.46
N LEU A 186 3.43 -5.12 18.51
CA LEU A 186 3.16 -6.12 17.48
C LEU A 186 3.43 -5.51 16.11
N ARG A 187 4.10 -6.26 15.24
CA ARG A 187 4.36 -5.84 13.87
C ARG A 187 3.66 -6.76 12.91
N PHE A 188 2.84 -6.20 12.01
CA PHE A 188 2.19 -6.97 10.95
C PHE A 188 2.71 -6.53 9.60
N THR A 189 3.19 -7.51 8.83
CA THR A 189 3.59 -7.27 7.45
C THR A 189 2.39 -6.96 6.58
N TYR A 190 2.63 -6.28 5.44
CA TYR A 190 1.63 -6.11 4.39
C TYR A 190 0.86 -7.41 4.11
N ARG A 191 1.59 -8.51 3.87
CA ARG A 191 1.01 -9.81 3.58
C ARG A 191 0.03 -10.27 4.66
N GLN A 192 0.39 -10.15 5.93
CA GLN A 192 -0.48 -10.57 7.04
C GLN A 192 -1.76 -9.72 7.09
N VAL A 193 -1.66 -8.41 6.92
CA VAL A 193 -2.83 -7.52 6.93
C VAL A 193 -3.75 -7.78 5.73
N THR A 194 -3.19 -8.15 4.58
CA THR A 194 -3.96 -8.24 3.32
C THR A 194 -4.44 -9.63 2.96
N GLU A 195 -3.60 -10.64 3.18
CA GLU A 195 -3.87 -12.03 2.82
C GLU A 195 -4.34 -12.85 4.02
N GLU A 196 -3.99 -12.44 5.24
CA GLU A 196 -4.32 -13.17 6.47
C GLU A 196 -5.09 -12.34 7.52
N PRO A 197 -6.07 -11.50 7.13
CA PRO A 197 -6.68 -10.54 8.06
C PRO A 197 -7.37 -11.21 9.25
N ALA A 198 -7.97 -12.39 9.05
CA ALA A 198 -8.59 -13.15 10.13
C ALA A 198 -7.60 -13.63 11.19
N LYS A 199 -6.37 -13.99 10.79
CA LYS A 199 -5.32 -14.41 11.74
C LYS A 199 -4.81 -13.24 12.56
N VAL A 200 -4.64 -12.08 11.91
CA VAL A 200 -4.27 -10.82 12.59
C VAL A 200 -5.36 -10.43 13.58
N ALA A 201 -6.63 -10.45 13.16
CA ALA A 201 -7.76 -10.14 14.03
C ALA A 201 -7.82 -11.09 15.25
N ALA A 202 -7.70 -12.40 15.04
CA ALA A 202 -7.72 -13.38 16.13
C ALA A 202 -6.62 -13.12 17.18
N ARG A 203 -5.41 -12.74 16.73
CA ARG A 203 -4.32 -12.35 17.64
C ARG A 203 -4.65 -11.08 18.42
N LEU A 204 -5.27 -10.09 17.78
CA LEU A 204 -5.66 -8.85 18.45
C LEU A 204 -6.79 -9.08 19.45
N SER A 205 -7.82 -9.84 19.08
CA SER A 205 -8.91 -10.23 19.99
C SER A 205 -8.36 -10.91 21.25
N ALA A 206 -7.45 -11.87 21.08
CA ALA A 206 -6.84 -12.58 22.21
C ALA A 206 -6.06 -11.68 23.19
N LEU A 207 -5.68 -10.48 22.77
CA LEU A 207 -4.94 -9.52 23.60
C LEU A 207 -5.79 -8.37 24.11
N LEU A 208 -6.91 -8.08 23.45
CA LEU A 208 -7.81 -6.98 23.78
C LEU A 208 -9.02 -7.42 24.61
N GLY A 209 -9.21 -8.73 24.83
CA GLY A 209 -10.33 -9.28 25.60
C GLY A 209 -11.56 -9.50 24.75
#